data_AF-A0AAD1EGK5-F1
#
_entry.id   AF-A0AAD1EGK5-F1
#
_cell.length_a   1.000
_cell.length_b   1.000
_cell.length_c   1.000
_cell.angle_alpha   90.00
_cell.angle_beta   90.00
_cell.angle_gamma   90.00
#
_symmetry.space_group_name_H-M   'P 1'
#
loop_
_entity.id
_entity.type
_entity.pdbx_description
1 polymer ?
#
loop_
_entity_poly.entity_id
_entity_poly.type
_entity_poly.pdbx_seq_one_letter_code
_entity_poly.pdbx_strand_id
1 'polypeptide(L)' 'MTNPQMRTVVLADPTQRVPWPGVRGRYLPQDEAFDVSILNPVFATMLADKTLIPPPAKPAGKTKA' A
#
# COMPACT_ATOMS: atom_id res chain seq x y z
N MET A 1 5.63 14.47 12.95
CA MET A 1 4.18 14.69 12.78
C MET A 1 3.67 13.65 11.80
N THR A 2 3.00 12.60 12.29
CA THR A 2 2.38 11.59 11.41
C THR A 2 1.15 12.26 10.79
N ASN A 3 1.15 12.51 9.49
CA ASN A 3 -0.02 13.07 8.82
C ASN A 3 -1.16 12.03 8.94
N PRO A 4 -2.26 12.29 9.68
CA PRO A 4 -3.32 11.31 9.92
C PRO A 4 -4.03 10.88 8.62
N GLN A 5 -3.76 11.57 7.51
CA GLN A 5 -4.32 11.33 6.20
C GLN A 5 -3.48 10.36 5.35
N MET A 6 -2.29 9.97 5.80
CA MET A 6 -1.44 9.00 5.11
C MET A 6 -1.55 7.64 5.79
N ARG A 7 -1.68 6.57 5.00
CA ARG A 7 -1.68 5.19 5.47
C ARG A 7 -0.63 4.39 4.73
N THR A 8 0.16 3.65 5.49
CA THR A 8 1.06 2.62 4.95
C THR A 8 0.25 1.40 4.55
N VAL A 9 0.42 0.96 3.31
CA VAL A 9 -0.34 -0.14 2.68
C VAL A 9 0.59 -1.00 1.83
N VAL A 10 0.12 -2.18 1.47
CA VAL A 10 0.71 -3.04 0.43
C VAL A 10 -0.38 -3.44 -0.56
N LEU A 11 0.02 -3.87 -1.76
CA LEU A 11 -0.90 -4.56 -2.65
C LEU A 11 -1.30 -5.89 -2.04
N ALA A 12 -2.60 -6.20 -2.09
CA ALA A 12 -3.11 -7.50 -1.65
C ALA A 12 -2.62 -8.64 -2.55
N ASP A 13 -2.42 -8.35 -3.83
CA ASP A 13 -1.84 -9.27 -4.81
C ASP A 13 -0.59 -8.65 -5.44
N PRO A 14 0.61 -9.10 -5.08
CA PRO A 14 1.87 -8.56 -5.60
C PRO A 14 2.09 -8.90 -7.08
N THR A 15 1.34 -9.85 -7.66
CA THR A 15 1.47 -10.18 -9.09
C THR A 15 0.78 -9.15 -9.99
N GLN A 16 -0.14 -8.36 -9.42
CA GLN A 16 -0.90 -7.35 -10.17
C GLN A 16 -0.09 -6.08 -10.39
N ARG A 17 -0.19 -5.52 -11.60
CA ARG A 17 0.41 -4.24 -11.95
C ARG A 17 -0.65 -3.15 -11.88
N VAL A 18 -0.75 -2.51 -10.74
CA VAL A 18 -1.71 -1.42 -10.56
C VAL A 18 -1.06 -0.08 -10.88
N PRO A 19 -1.60 0.73 -11.81
CA PRO A 19 -1.03 2.02 -12.16
C PRO A 19 -1.12 3.01 -11.00
N TRP A 20 -0.10 3.86 -10.87
CA TRP A 20 -0.07 4.91 -9.87
C TRP A 20 -1.04 6.04 -10.27
N PRO A 21 -2.04 6.37 -9.42
CA PRO A 21 -3.02 7.40 -9.74
C PRO A 21 -2.37 8.75 -10.05
N GLY A 22 -2.64 9.29 -11.24
CA GLY A 22 -2.12 10.59 -11.66
C GLY A 22 -0.67 10.62 -12.14
N VAL A 23 0.04 9.48 -12.14
CA VAL A 23 1.43 9.40 -12.63
C VAL A 23 1.51 8.42 -13.79
N ARG A 24 1.58 8.95 -15.02
CA ARG A 24 1.68 8.16 -16.25
C ARG A 24 2.93 7.27 -16.24
N GLY A 25 2.76 6.00 -16.59
CA GLY A 25 3.85 5.02 -16.71
C GLY A 25 4.42 4.51 -15.38
N ARG A 26 3.92 4.99 -14.23
CA ARG A 26 4.31 4.52 -12.91
C ARG A 26 3.29 3.52 -12.38
N TYR A 27 3.78 2.50 -11.68
CA TYR A 27 2.96 1.49 -11.01
C TYR A 27 3.18 1.53 -9.50
N LEU A 28 2.23 0.99 -8.75
CA LEU A 28 2.37 0.78 -7.31
C LEU A 28 3.44 -0.28 -7.03
N PRO A 29 4.23 -0.14 -5.95
CA PRO A 29 5.17 -1.16 -5.50
C PRO A 29 4.47 -2.50 -5.23
N GLN A 30 5.04 -3.58 -5.75
CA GLN A 30 4.48 -4.93 -5.64
C GLN A 30 4.93 -5.63 -4.34
N ASP A 31 6.21 -5.53 -4.01
CA ASP A 31 6.84 -6.28 -2.91
C ASP A 31 7.14 -5.41 -1.67
N GLU A 32 6.76 -4.13 -1.69
CA GLU A 32 7.10 -3.16 -0.66
C GLU A 32 5.88 -2.41 -0.14
N ALA A 33 5.93 -2.06 1.15
CA ALA A 33 4.95 -1.18 1.76
C ALA A 33 5.19 0.27 1.33
N PHE A 34 4.11 0.98 1.02
CA PHE A 34 4.16 2.39 0.60
C PHE A 34 3.04 3.19 1.25
N ASP A 35 3.25 4.50 1.33
CA ASP A 35 2.27 5.40 1.92
C ASP A 35 1.34 5.98 0.86
N VAL A 36 0.03 5.88 1.12
CA VAL A 36 -1.03 6.46 0.30
C VAL A 36 -1.83 7.48 1.09
N SER A 37 -2.34 8.50 0.41
CA SER A 37 -3.27 9.44 1.01
C SER A 37 -4.69 8.89 0.95
N ILE A 38 -5.37 8.80 2.09
CA ILE A 38 -6.80 8.42 2.15
C ILE A 38 -7.72 9.50 1.59
N LEU A 39 -7.21 10.72 1.37
CA LEU A 39 -7.96 11.80 0.72
C LEU A 39 -7.98 11.64 -0.80
N ASN A 40 -7.08 10.83 -1.37
CA ASN A 40 -7.15 10.52 -2.80
C ASN A 40 -8.29 9.51 -3.01
N PRO A 41 -9.33 9.85 -3.78
CA PRO A 41 -10.49 8.98 -3.95
C PRO A 41 -10.12 7.63 -4.57
N VAL A 42 -9.09 7.58 -5.42
CA VAL A 42 -8.65 6.31 -6.03
C VAL A 42 -8.09 5.37 -4.96
N PHE A 43 -7.21 5.85 -4.10
CA PHE A 43 -6.66 5.04 -3.01
C PHE A 43 -7.72 4.68 -1.96
N ALA A 44 -8.68 5.57 -1.70
CA ALA A 44 -9.81 5.27 -0.82
C ALA A 44 -10.67 4.13 -1.37
N THR A 45 -10.97 4.12 -2.67
CA THR A 45 -11.67 3.02 -3.34
C THR A 45 -10.87 1.72 -3.26
N MET A 46 -9.56 1.78 -3.54
CA MET A 46 -8.68 0.61 -3.50
C MET A 46 -8.51 0.02 -2.08
N LEU A 47 -8.71 0.83 -1.05
CA LEU A 47 -8.77 0.36 0.34
C LEU A 47 -10.11 -0.30 0.66
N ALA A 48 -11.21 0.23 0.11
CA ALA A 48 -12.55 -0.32 0.31
C ALA A 48 -12.76 -1.65 -0.43
N ASP A 49 -12.18 -1.79 -1.63
CA ASP A 49 -12.24 -3.02 -2.44
C ASP A 49 -11.18 -4.07 -2.06
N LYS A 50 -10.32 -3.75 -1.08
CA LYS A 50 -9.22 -4.59 -0.57
C LYS A 50 -8.10 -4.86 -1.57
N THR A 51 -7.96 -4.08 -2.64
CA THR A 51 -6.77 -4.09 -3.50
C THR A 51 -5.53 -3.62 -2.73
N LEU A 52 -5.72 -2.64 -1.84
CA LEU A 52 -4.72 -2.19 -0.87
C LEU A 52 -5.12 -2.67 0.52
N ILE A 53 -4.18 -3.30 1.20
CA ILE A 53 -4.36 -3.79 2.56
C ILE A 53 -3.31 -3.20 3.49
N PRO A 54 -3.57 -3.13 4.80
CA PRO A 54 -2.51 -2.82 5.76
C PRO A 54 -1.35 -3.80 5.56
N PRO A 55 -0.09 -3.34 5.68
CA PRO A 55 1.04 -4.25 5.58
C PRO A 55 0.84 -5.38 6.58
N PRO A 56 1.12 -6.64 6.19
CA PRO A 56 1.11 -7.72 7.15
C PRO A 56 2.02 -7.31 8.30
N ALA A 57 1.52 -7.37 9.53
CA ALA A 57 2.39 -7.20 10.69
C ALA A 57 3.51 -8.22 10.50
N LYS A 58 4.73 -7.77 10.24
CA LYS A 58 5.88 -8.66 10.11
C LYS A 58 5.78 -9.66 11.27
N PRO A 59 5.85 -10.98 11.04
CA PRO A 59 6.29 -11.83 12.13
C PRO A 59 7.60 -11.20 12.57
N ALA A 60 7.68 -10.76 13.83
CA ALA A 60 8.90 -10.23 14.39
C ALA A 60 9.93 -11.35 14.33
N GLY A 61 10.66 -11.44 13.21
CA GLY A 61 11.74 -12.37 12.98
C GLY A 61 12.94 -11.95 13.82
N LYS A 62 12.79 -12.06 15.14
CA LYS A 62 13.91 -12.29 16.04
C LYS A 62 14.10 -13.81 16.13
N THR A 63 14.45 -14.45 15.02
CA THR A 63 15.18 -15.71 15.11
C THR A 63 16.64 -15.32 15.23
N LYS A 64 17.06 -15.01 16.46
CA LYS A 64 18.48 -14.99 16.80
C LYS A 64 18.89 -16.47 16.87
N ALA A 65 19.83 -16.84 16.01
CA ALA A 65 20.57 -18.09 16.07
C ALA A 65 21.25 -18.28 17.44
#